data_AF-A0A5S9MHV4-F1
#
_entry.id   AF-A0A5S9MHV4-F1
#
_cell.length_a   1.000
_cell.length_b   1.000
_cell.length_c   1.000
_cell.angle_alpha   90.00
_cell.angle_beta   90.00
_cell.angle_gamma   90.00
#
_symmetry.space_group_name_H-M   'P 1'
#
loop_
_entity.id
_entity.type
_entity.pdbx_description
1 polymer ?
#
loop_
_entity_poly.entity_id
_entity_poly.type
_entity_poly.pdbx_seq_one_letter_code
_entity_poly.pdbx_strand_id
1 'polypeptide(L)'
;MGTDTKKERILFLPDQHLGRNTAFDLGIPLEEMAVWDQIEEKLITDQPLSRIKMILWKGHCSVHEKFTVQNLEKMRKKERDIQILVHPECTHEVVRASDLAGSTKFIIDTIKQAPAGSKWAIGTEMNLVKRIIAQHPDKQIESLNPDMCPCLTMNRIDLPHLLWSLESIEKGQPAGVIQVNEDITKDALLALKKMLAIK
;
A
#
# COMPACT_ATOMS: atom_id res chain seq x y z
N MET A 1 -30.19 -33.94 -4.35
CA MET A 1 -29.88 -33.10 -3.17
C MET A 1 -28.53 -32.46 -3.42
N GLY A 2 -28.51 -31.20 -3.85
CA GLY A 2 -27.27 -30.48 -4.12
C GLY A 2 -26.59 -30.12 -2.81
N THR A 3 -25.37 -30.60 -2.62
CA THR A 3 -24.48 -30.18 -1.54
C THR A 3 -23.95 -28.79 -1.88
N ASP A 4 -24.72 -27.76 -1.56
CA ASP A 4 -24.31 -26.37 -1.70
C ASP A 4 -23.41 -26.00 -0.51
N THR A 5 -22.21 -26.59 -0.46
CA THR A 5 -21.15 -26.13 0.44
C THR A 5 -20.71 -24.77 -0.07
N LYS A 6 -21.25 -23.68 0.51
CA LYS A 6 -20.77 -22.31 0.28
C LYS A 6 -19.26 -22.31 0.50
N LYS A 7 -18.49 -22.30 -0.59
CA LYS A 7 -17.04 -22.17 -0.51
C LYS A 7 -16.72 -20.81 0.09
N GLU A 8 -15.95 -20.82 1.17
CA GLU A 8 -15.47 -19.59 1.79
C GLU A 8 -14.56 -18.86 0.79
N ARG A 9 -14.85 -17.58 0.57
CA ARG A 9 -14.07 -16.68 -0.28
C ARG A 9 -13.71 -15.45 0.52
N ILE A 10 -12.53 -14.91 0.26
CA ILE A 10 -12.10 -13.65 0.86
C ILE A 10 -12.43 -12.53 -0.13
N LEU A 11 -13.13 -11.50 0.35
CA LEU A 11 -13.27 -10.22 -0.36
C LEU A 11 -12.27 -9.25 0.23
N PHE A 12 -11.41 -8.66 -0.60
CA PHE A 12 -10.41 -7.68 -0.19
C PHE A 12 -10.61 -6.36 -0.92
N LEU A 13 -10.62 -5.27 -0.15
CA LEU A 13 -10.91 -3.93 -0.61
C LEU A 13 -10.11 -2.90 0.21
N PRO A 14 -9.86 -1.69 -0.33
CA PRO A 14 -10.18 -1.26 -1.70
C PRO A 14 -9.08 -1.56 -2.72
N ASP A 15 -7.86 -1.90 -2.28
CA ASP A 15 -6.69 -1.98 -3.14
C ASP A 15 -6.44 -3.41 -3.67
N GLN A 16 -6.60 -3.61 -4.98
CA GLN A 16 -6.37 -4.90 -5.61
C GLN A 16 -4.92 -5.36 -5.54
N HIS A 17 -3.95 -4.45 -5.56
CA HIS A 17 -2.55 -4.80 -5.64
C HIS A 17 -2.04 -5.27 -4.28
N LEU A 18 -2.39 -4.55 -3.22
CA LEU A 18 -2.14 -4.99 -1.85
C LEU A 18 -2.77 -6.36 -1.60
N GLY A 19 -4.07 -6.52 -1.91
CA GLY A 19 -4.77 -7.79 -1.73
C GLY A 19 -4.13 -8.93 -2.54
N ARG A 20 -3.77 -8.67 -3.80
CA ARG A 20 -3.14 -9.65 -4.69
C ARG A 20 -1.76 -10.07 -4.20
N ASN A 21 -0.90 -9.11 -3.87
CA ASN A 21 0.47 -9.39 -3.43
C ASN A 21 0.47 -10.12 -2.09
N THR A 22 -0.36 -9.68 -1.14
CA THR A 22 -0.52 -10.37 0.15
C THR A 22 -1.06 -11.79 -0.03
N ALA A 23 -2.11 -12.00 -0.84
CA ALA A 23 -2.66 -13.33 -1.08
C ALA A 23 -1.66 -14.26 -1.78
N PHE A 24 -0.88 -13.72 -2.73
CA PHE A 24 0.16 -14.47 -3.44
C PHE A 24 1.26 -14.94 -2.49
N ASP A 25 1.74 -14.06 -1.62
CA ASP A 25 2.77 -14.40 -0.62
C ASP A 25 2.24 -15.42 0.42
N LEU A 26 0.94 -15.46 0.66
CA LEU A 26 0.25 -16.46 1.50
C LEU A 26 -0.07 -17.77 0.75
N GLY A 27 0.35 -17.92 -0.51
CA GLY A 27 0.22 -19.15 -1.29
C GLY A 27 -1.10 -19.30 -2.05
N ILE A 28 -1.89 -18.24 -2.21
CA ILE A 28 -3.03 -18.23 -3.14
C ILE A 28 -2.50 -17.77 -4.51
N PRO A 29 -2.49 -18.63 -5.53
CA PRO A 29 -1.93 -18.28 -6.83
C PRO A 29 -2.88 -17.34 -7.61
N LEU A 30 -2.34 -16.62 -8.61
CA LEU A 30 -3.08 -15.57 -9.32
C LEU A 30 -4.35 -16.08 -10.00
N GLU A 31 -4.34 -17.33 -10.50
CA GLU A 31 -5.50 -17.96 -11.13
C GLU A 31 -6.61 -18.37 -10.16
N GLU A 32 -6.38 -18.27 -8.85
CA GLU A 32 -7.43 -18.41 -7.83
C GLU A 32 -8.00 -17.06 -7.37
N MET A 33 -7.60 -15.97 -8.05
CA MET A 33 -8.07 -14.62 -7.76
C MET A 33 -8.98 -14.10 -8.90
N ALA A 34 -9.98 -13.33 -8.53
CA ALA A 34 -10.83 -12.58 -9.45
C ALA A 34 -10.87 -11.12 -9.05
N VAL A 35 -11.13 -10.24 -10.02
CA VAL A 35 -11.23 -8.78 -9.77
C VAL A 35 -12.69 -8.35 -9.92
N TRP A 36 -13.25 -7.74 -8.89
CA TRP A 36 -14.57 -7.13 -8.95
C TRP A 36 -14.46 -5.69 -9.47
N ASP A 37 -15.03 -5.43 -10.64
CA ASP A 37 -15.16 -4.11 -11.24
C ASP A 37 -16.46 -3.46 -10.79
N GLN A 38 -16.36 -2.51 -9.86
CA GLN A 38 -17.50 -1.83 -9.26
C GLN A 38 -18.20 -0.84 -10.19
N ILE A 39 -17.56 -0.39 -11.27
CA ILE A 39 -18.17 0.52 -12.23
C ILE A 39 -19.06 -0.26 -13.19
N GLU A 40 -18.55 -1.41 -13.62
CA GLU A 40 -19.20 -2.29 -14.60
C GLU A 40 -20.06 -3.39 -13.95
N GLU A 41 -20.07 -3.44 -12.60
CA GLU A 41 -20.72 -4.44 -11.77
C GLU A 41 -20.43 -5.90 -12.22
N LYS A 42 -19.18 -6.16 -12.61
CA LYS A 42 -18.77 -7.45 -13.16
C LYS A 42 -17.56 -8.04 -12.45
N LEU A 43 -17.56 -9.37 -12.31
CA LEU A 43 -16.41 -10.12 -11.84
C LEU A 43 -15.53 -10.52 -13.04
N ILE A 44 -14.31 -9.99 -13.07
CA ILE A 44 -13.30 -10.24 -14.10
C ILE A 44 -12.46 -11.45 -13.66
N THR A 45 -12.56 -12.54 -14.43
CA THR A 45 -11.73 -13.74 -14.27
C THR A 45 -11.81 -14.61 -15.51
N ASP A 46 -10.70 -15.27 -15.86
CA ASP A 46 -10.64 -16.29 -16.92
C ASP A 46 -10.86 -17.72 -16.38
N GLN A 47 -11.14 -17.84 -15.07
CA GLN A 47 -11.19 -19.11 -14.35
C GLN A 47 -12.63 -19.39 -13.88
N PRO A 48 -13.02 -20.66 -13.74
CA PRO A 48 -14.34 -20.99 -13.24
C PRO A 48 -14.53 -20.48 -11.80
N LEU A 49 -15.71 -19.94 -11.48
CA LEU A 49 -16.02 -19.39 -10.15
C LEU A 49 -15.79 -20.38 -9.00
N SER A 50 -15.81 -21.68 -9.29
CA SER A 50 -15.54 -22.76 -8.35
C SER A 50 -14.07 -22.82 -7.88
N ARG A 51 -13.14 -22.21 -8.63
CA ARG A 51 -11.70 -22.13 -8.32
C ARG A 51 -11.33 -20.86 -7.56
N ILE A 52 -12.15 -19.82 -7.63
CA ILE A 52 -11.86 -18.51 -7.02
C ILE A 52 -11.95 -18.57 -5.49
N LYS A 53 -10.84 -18.22 -4.84
CA LYS A 53 -10.71 -18.07 -3.37
C LYS A 53 -10.63 -16.62 -2.94
N MET A 54 -10.10 -15.74 -3.79
CA MET A 54 -9.88 -14.32 -3.49
C MET A 54 -10.63 -13.44 -4.49
N ILE A 55 -11.39 -12.48 -4.00
CA ILE A 55 -12.05 -11.45 -4.79
C ILE A 55 -11.42 -10.11 -4.42
N LEU A 56 -10.82 -9.45 -5.41
CA LEU A 56 -10.10 -8.20 -5.26
C LEU A 56 -10.96 -7.05 -5.78
N TRP A 57 -11.16 -6.02 -4.99
CA TRP A 57 -11.83 -4.80 -5.44
C TRP A 57 -10.98 -4.05 -6.46
N LYS A 58 -11.52 -3.63 -7.60
CA LYS A 58 -10.81 -2.87 -8.65
C LYS A 58 -10.55 -1.40 -8.23
N GLY A 59 -9.91 -1.21 -7.08
CA GLY A 59 -9.31 0.03 -6.65
C GLY A 59 -7.79 -0.13 -6.53
N HIS A 60 -7.07 0.97 -6.58
CA HIS A 60 -5.61 1.00 -6.44
C HIS A 60 -5.16 2.38 -5.95
N CYS A 61 -3.97 2.44 -5.37
CA CYS A 61 -3.33 3.70 -5.03
C CYS A 61 -2.70 4.37 -6.26
N SER A 62 -3.17 5.57 -6.62
CA SER A 62 -2.67 6.34 -7.76
C SER A 62 -1.20 6.78 -7.62
N VAL A 63 -0.66 6.76 -6.40
CA VAL A 63 0.77 6.99 -6.14
C VAL A 63 1.58 5.75 -6.51
N HIS A 64 1.18 4.58 -6.03
CA HIS A 64 1.93 3.33 -6.23
C HIS A 64 1.79 2.73 -7.64
N GLU A 65 0.73 3.09 -8.38
CA GLU A 65 0.59 2.74 -9.80
C GLU A 65 1.65 3.42 -10.69
N LYS A 66 2.30 4.50 -10.22
CA LYS A 66 3.34 5.22 -10.99
C LYS A 66 4.69 4.53 -11.02
N PHE A 67 4.88 3.46 -10.25
CA PHE A 67 6.09 2.65 -10.34
C PHE A 67 5.90 1.57 -11.41
N THR A 68 6.87 1.44 -12.31
CA THR A 68 6.80 0.51 -13.44
C THR A 68 8.04 -0.37 -13.50
N VAL A 69 7.94 -1.55 -14.12
CA VAL A 69 9.09 -2.45 -14.33
C VAL A 69 10.22 -1.72 -15.08
N GLN A 70 9.88 -0.82 -16.00
CA GLN A 70 10.86 0.00 -16.72
C GLN A 70 11.63 0.95 -15.79
N ASN A 71 11.03 1.43 -14.69
CA ASN A 71 11.78 2.21 -13.69
C ASN A 71 12.86 1.34 -13.03
N LEU A 72 12.53 0.10 -12.67
CA LEU A 72 13.48 -0.85 -12.06
C LEU A 72 14.61 -1.19 -13.03
N GLU A 73 14.28 -1.47 -14.28
CA GLU A 73 15.28 -1.76 -15.32
C GLU A 73 16.24 -0.60 -15.55
N LYS A 74 15.72 0.64 -15.64
CA LYS A 74 16.54 1.84 -15.75
C LYS A 74 17.46 1.99 -14.56
N MET A 75 16.95 1.73 -13.35
CA MET A 75 17.72 1.84 -12.12
C MET A 75 18.87 0.83 -12.08
N ARG A 76 18.59 -0.44 -12.40
CA ARG A 76 19.62 -1.49 -12.47
C ARG A 76 20.66 -1.28 -13.57
N LYS A 77 20.27 -0.62 -14.67
CA LYS A 77 21.22 -0.21 -15.74
C LYS A 77 22.14 0.93 -15.28
N LYS A 78 21.62 1.87 -14.50
CA LYS A 78 22.36 3.01 -13.96
C LYS A 78 23.32 2.57 -12.85
N GLU A 79 22.87 1.69 -11.96
CA GLU A 79 23.61 1.24 -10.79
C GLU A 79 23.38 -0.26 -10.60
N ARG A 80 24.42 -1.08 -10.80
CA ARG A 80 24.24 -2.56 -10.82
C ARG A 80 23.97 -3.16 -9.44
N ASP A 81 24.54 -2.56 -8.39
CA ASP A 81 24.47 -3.09 -7.02
C ASP A 81 23.36 -2.43 -6.18
N ILE A 82 22.39 -1.77 -6.82
CA ILE A 82 21.30 -1.10 -6.13
C ILE A 82 20.20 -2.08 -5.72
N GLN A 83 19.80 -2.00 -4.45
CA GLN A 83 18.68 -2.76 -3.92
C GLN A 83 17.38 -1.99 -4.15
N ILE A 84 16.35 -2.65 -4.68
CA ILE A 84 15.05 -2.06 -4.96
C ILE A 84 14.04 -2.50 -3.90
N LEU A 85 13.45 -1.52 -3.22
CA LEU A 85 12.53 -1.72 -2.10
C LEU A 85 11.23 -0.94 -2.34
N VAL A 86 10.10 -1.64 -2.47
CA VAL A 86 8.81 -1.03 -2.86
C VAL A 86 7.69 -1.27 -1.85
N HIS A 87 6.61 -0.49 -1.94
CA HIS A 87 5.39 -0.75 -1.20
C HIS A 87 4.55 -1.86 -1.88
N PRO A 88 3.84 -2.73 -1.12
CA PRO A 88 3.02 -3.81 -1.68
C PRO A 88 1.75 -3.34 -2.43
N GLU A 89 1.44 -2.05 -2.42
CA GLU A 89 0.39 -1.46 -3.28
C GLU A 89 0.87 -1.25 -4.73
N CYS A 90 2.17 -1.40 -5.02
CA CYS A 90 2.66 -1.43 -6.39
C CYS A 90 2.10 -2.65 -7.13
N THR A 91 2.06 -2.59 -8.47
CA THR A 91 1.56 -3.72 -9.27
C THR A 91 2.33 -5.00 -8.99
N HIS A 92 1.71 -6.15 -9.26
CA HIS A 92 2.31 -7.45 -8.96
C HIS A 92 3.67 -7.62 -9.65
N GLU A 93 3.76 -7.18 -10.91
CA GLU A 93 4.98 -7.23 -11.71
C GLU A 93 6.11 -6.41 -11.09
N VAL A 94 5.79 -5.23 -10.56
CA VAL A 94 6.76 -4.36 -9.87
C VAL A 94 7.22 -5.00 -8.57
N VAL A 95 6.30 -5.52 -7.76
CA VAL A 95 6.64 -6.22 -6.51
C VAL A 95 7.52 -7.44 -6.80
N ARG A 96 7.17 -8.25 -7.81
CA ARG A 96 7.93 -9.44 -8.19
C ARG A 96 9.32 -9.15 -8.76
N ALA A 97 9.50 -8.00 -9.39
CA ALA A 97 10.78 -7.57 -9.93
C ALA A 97 11.66 -6.80 -8.91
N SER A 98 11.10 -6.42 -7.76
CA SER A 98 11.82 -5.74 -6.68
C SER A 98 12.57 -6.73 -5.79
N ASP A 99 13.63 -6.27 -5.12
CA ASP A 99 14.42 -7.11 -4.21
C ASP A 99 13.70 -7.32 -2.87
N LEU A 100 12.96 -6.30 -2.43
CA LEU A 100 12.15 -6.33 -1.22
C LEU A 100 10.83 -5.56 -1.43
N ALA A 101 9.79 -5.98 -0.71
CA ALA A 101 8.52 -5.25 -0.66
C ALA A 101 7.94 -5.27 0.75
N GLY A 102 7.39 -4.15 1.21
CA GLY A 102 6.75 -4.07 2.53
C GLY A 102 6.14 -2.71 2.85
N SER A 103 5.47 -2.65 4.00
CA SER A 103 4.84 -1.42 4.49
C SER A 103 5.86 -0.30 4.68
N THR A 104 5.40 0.95 4.82
CA THR A 104 6.27 2.10 5.13
C THR A 104 7.15 1.86 6.35
N LYS A 105 6.63 1.18 7.39
CA LYS A 105 7.42 0.76 8.55
C LYS A 105 8.52 -0.22 8.18
N PHE A 106 8.21 -1.25 7.40
CA PHE A 106 9.20 -2.22 6.93
C PHE A 106 10.30 -1.53 6.11
N ILE A 107 9.93 -0.58 5.25
CA ILE A 107 10.88 0.21 4.47
C ILE A 107 11.83 0.98 5.38
N ILE A 108 11.28 1.74 6.34
CA ILE A 108 12.07 2.53 7.30
C ILE A 108 13.02 1.63 8.10
N ASP A 109 12.50 0.53 8.65
CA ASP A 109 13.27 -0.39 9.49
C ASP A 109 14.39 -1.09 8.69
N THR A 110 14.11 -1.46 7.43
CA THR A 110 15.10 -2.05 6.51
C THR A 110 16.25 -1.08 6.24
N ILE A 111 15.94 0.17 5.87
CA ILE A 111 16.97 1.17 5.59
C ILE A 111 17.76 1.52 6.85
N LYS A 112 17.11 1.61 8.01
CA LYS A 112 17.77 1.87 9.29
C LYS A 112 18.79 0.79 9.65
N GLN A 113 18.49 -0.47 9.33
CA GLN A 113 19.35 -1.63 9.61
C GLN A 113 20.39 -1.89 8.51
N ALA A 114 20.24 -1.27 7.34
CA ALA A 114 21.17 -1.44 6.24
C ALA A 114 22.57 -0.91 6.58
N PRO A 115 23.65 -1.52 6.05
CA PRO A 115 25.01 -1.05 6.28
C PRO A 115 25.26 0.32 5.64
N ALA A 116 26.20 1.08 6.20
CA ALA A 116 26.67 2.33 5.58
C ALA A 116 27.25 2.06 4.19
N GLY A 117 27.04 2.99 3.26
CA GLY A 117 27.44 2.85 1.85
C GLY A 117 26.53 1.96 1.01
N SER A 118 25.48 1.36 1.59
CA SER A 118 24.48 0.61 0.81
C SER A 118 23.68 1.52 -0.13
N LYS A 119 23.23 0.94 -1.24
CA LYS A 119 22.55 1.64 -2.34
C LYS A 119 21.11 1.17 -2.46
N TRP A 120 20.16 2.10 -2.45
CA TRP A 120 18.74 1.81 -2.41
C TRP A 120 17.93 2.66 -3.39
N ALA A 121 17.04 2.02 -4.13
CA ALA A 121 15.95 2.67 -4.86
C ALA A 121 14.62 2.34 -4.17
N ILE A 122 13.93 3.36 -3.68
CA ILE A 122 12.70 3.18 -2.88
C ILE A 122 11.47 3.57 -3.71
N GLY A 123 10.52 2.64 -3.83
CA GLY A 123 9.23 2.84 -4.51
C GLY A 123 8.08 3.03 -3.52
N THR A 124 7.93 4.26 -3.00
CA THR A 124 6.80 4.68 -2.17
C THR A 124 6.60 6.20 -2.27
N GLU A 125 5.72 6.77 -1.46
CA GLU A 125 5.45 8.21 -1.46
C GLU A 125 6.72 9.05 -1.23
N MET A 126 6.88 10.11 -2.02
CA MET A 126 8.12 10.88 -2.16
C MET A 126 8.54 11.61 -0.86
N ASN A 127 7.61 12.11 -0.05
CA ASN A 127 7.96 12.79 1.20
C ASN A 127 8.59 11.81 2.21
N LEU A 128 8.13 10.55 2.24
CA LEU A 128 8.79 9.50 3.02
C LEU A 128 10.22 9.26 2.52
N VAL A 129 10.43 9.11 1.20
CA VAL A 129 11.77 8.87 0.63
C VAL A 129 12.72 10.03 0.95
N LYS A 130 12.28 11.28 0.76
CA LYS A 130 13.07 12.47 1.12
C LYS A 130 13.47 12.51 2.59
N ARG A 131 12.54 12.14 3.49
CA ARG A 131 12.84 12.05 4.93
C ARG A 131 13.89 10.98 5.23
N ILE A 132 13.78 9.81 4.61
CA ILE A 132 14.75 8.73 4.76
C ILE A 132 16.14 9.18 4.28
N ILE A 133 16.23 9.83 3.10
CA ILE A 133 17.48 10.40 2.57
C ILE A 133 18.11 11.36 3.58
N ALA A 134 17.34 12.27 4.16
CA ALA A 134 17.84 13.24 5.14
C ALA A 134 18.31 12.59 6.45
N GLN A 135 17.70 11.48 6.86
CA GLN A 135 18.03 10.78 8.11
C GLN A 135 19.22 9.81 7.97
N HIS A 136 19.55 9.39 6.75
CA HIS A 136 20.60 8.42 6.46
C HIS A 136 21.59 8.91 5.39
N PRO A 137 22.32 10.02 5.64
CA PRO A 137 23.29 10.56 4.68
C PRO A 137 24.49 9.63 4.43
N ASP A 138 24.66 8.61 5.28
CA ASP A 138 25.68 7.56 5.15
C ASP A 138 25.34 6.50 4.09
N LYS A 139 24.15 6.56 3.47
CA LYS A 139 23.65 5.61 2.48
C LYS A 139 23.30 6.33 1.18
N GLN A 140 23.40 5.63 0.06
CA GLN A 140 22.95 6.14 -1.23
C GLN A 140 21.49 5.74 -1.42
N ILE A 141 20.57 6.70 -1.35
CA ILE A 141 19.13 6.45 -1.44
C ILE A 141 18.54 7.36 -2.50
N GLU A 142 17.77 6.79 -3.42
CA GLU A 142 17.01 7.53 -4.41
C GLU A 142 15.57 7.00 -4.56
N SER A 143 14.69 7.84 -5.09
CA SER A 143 13.33 7.40 -5.46
C SER A 143 13.40 6.52 -6.70
N LEU A 144 12.65 5.41 -6.69
CA LEU A 144 12.55 4.52 -7.84
C LEU A 144 11.95 5.23 -9.08
N ASN A 145 11.00 6.13 -8.85
CA ASN A 145 10.48 7.02 -9.89
C ASN A 145 11.03 8.44 -9.65
N PRO A 146 11.80 9.02 -10.59
CA PRO A 146 12.31 10.39 -10.47
C PRO A 146 11.21 11.45 -10.58
N ASP A 147 10.08 11.12 -11.20
CA ASP A 147 8.94 12.02 -11.33
C ASP A 147 8.19 12.08 -10.00
N MET A 148 7.71 13.27 -9.63
CA MET A 148 7.01 13.48 -8.38
C MET A 148 5.76 12.58 -8.32
N CYS A 149 5.69 11.73 -7.30
CA CYS A 149 4.51 10.91 -7.00
C CYS A 149 3.89 11.38 -5.67
N PRO A 150 3.32 12.60 -5.60
CA PRO A 150 2.77 13.12 -4.36
C PRO A 150 1.39 12.52 -4.09
N CYS A 151 1.13 12.14 -2.85
CA CYS A 151 -0.25 11.96 -2.42
C CYS A 151 -0.88 13.34 -2.20
N LEU A 152 -1.63 13.84 -3.19
CA LEU A 152 -2.25 15.16 -3.15
C LEU A 152 -3.13 15.37 -1.92
N THR A 153 -3.79 14.31 -1.45
CA THR A 153 -4.64 14.36 -0.26
C THR A 153 -3.82 14.51 1.01
N MET A 154 -2.68 13.82 1.14
CA MET A 154 -1.77 14.02 2.29
C MET A 154 -1.18 15.43 2.29
N ASN A 155 -0.85 15.97 1.11
CA ASN A 155 -0.29 17.32 0.97
C ASN A 155 -1.31 18.45 1.25
N ARG A 156 -2.56 18.13 1.58
CA ARG A 156 -3.52 19.12 2.09
C ARG A 156 -3.27 19.52 3.54
N ILE A 157 -2.41 18.77 4.24
CA ILE A 157 -2.00 19.11 5.61
C ILE A 157 -0.78 20.03 5.53
N ASP A 158 -0.92 21.26 6.00
CA ASP A 158 0.14 22.27 6.02
C ASP A 158 0.22 22.98 7.38
N LEU A 159 1.26 23.81 7.55
CA LEU A 159 1.51 24.52 8.80
C LEU A 159 0.41 25.54 9.15
N PRO A 160 -0.11 26.35 8.21
CA PRO A 160 -1.24 27.24 8.50
C PRO A 160 -2.49 26.51 9.03
N HIS A 161 -2.91 25.41 8.40
CA HIS A 161 -4.08 24.65 8.84
C HIS A 161 -3.83 23.94 10.17
N LEU A 162 -2.60 23.47 10.42
CA LEU A 162 -2.22 22.91 11.72
C LEU A 162 -2.30 23.97 12.82
N LEU A 163 -1.71 25.15 12.60
CA LEU A 163 -1.77 26.26 13.54
C LEU A 163 -3.21 26.65 13.85
N TRP A 164 -4.04 26.82 12.81
CA TRP A 164 -5.45 27.14 12.96
C TRP A 164 -6.21 26.09 13.78
N SER A 165 -5.93 24.79 13.55
CA SER A 165 -6.52 23.71 14.34
C SER A 165 -6.14 23.80 15.82
N LEU A 166 -4.87 24.08 16.13
CA LEU A 166 -4.38 24.23 17.50
C LEU A 166 -4.98 25.46 18.20
N GLU A 167 -5.00 26.61 17.53
CA GLU A 167 -5.64 27.82 18.08
C GLU A 167 -7.13 27.63 18.34
N SER A 168 -7.82 26.89 17.47
CA SER A 168 -9.24 26.57 17.62
C SER A 168 -9.49 25.72 18.88
N ILE A 169 -8.60 24.77 19.17
CA ILE A 169 -8.63 23.98 20.41
C ILE A 169 -8.38 24.87 21.64
N GLU A 170 -7.36 25.73 21.59
CA GLU A 170 -7.02 26.65 22.69
C GLU A 170 -8.18 27.59 23.04
N LYS A 171 -8.89 28.10 22.02
CA LYS A 171 -10.07 28.96 22.18
C LYS A 171 -11.32 28.22 22.66
N GLY A 172 -11.26 26.90 22.87
CA GLY A 172 -12.40 26.07 23.25
C GLY A 172 -13.42 25.84 22.11
N GLN A 173 -13.02 26.05 20.86
CA GLN A 173 -13.86 25.93 19.66
C GLN A 173 -13.21 24.99 18.63
N PRO A 174 -12.97 23.70 18.96
CA PRO A 174 -12.24 22.79 18.08
C PRO A 174 -12.96 22.63 16.74
N ALA A 175 -12.23 22.83 15.65
CA ALA A 175 -12.72 22.63 14.29
C ALA A 175 -12.30 21.26 13.74
N GLY A 176 -13.14 20.66 12.90
CA GLY A 176 -12.83 19.37 12.26
C GLY A 176 -12.82 18.17 13.23
N VAL A 177 -13.57 18.25 14.34
CA VAL A 177 -13.72 17.12 15.27
C VAL A 177 -14.34 15.94 14.54
N ILE A 178 -13.59 14.85 14.44
CA ILE A 178 -14.08 13.63 13.80
C ILE A 178 -15.06 12.94 14.75
N GLN A 179 -16.30 12.80 14.29
CA GLN A 179 -17.35 12.05 14.97
C GLN A 179 -17.84 10.94 14.05
N VAL A 180 -18.07 9.77 14.62
CA VAL A 180 -18.55 8.58 13.90
C VAL A 180 -19.78 8.08 14.64
N ASN A 181 -20.86 7.79 13.91
CA ASN A 181 -22.10 7.30 14.49
C ASN A 181 -21.87 6.01 15.30
N GLU A 182 -22.65 5.81 16.37
CA GLU A 182 -22.47 4.69 17.30
C GLU A 182 -22.55 3.32 16.61
N ASP A 183 -23.53 3.14 15.71
CA ASP A 183 -23.70 1.88 14.98
C ASP A 183 -22.48 1.54 14.11
N ILE A 184 -21.94 2.54 13.40
CA ILE A 184 -20.73 2.38 12.57
C ILE A 184 -19.52 2.08 13.47
N THR A 185 -19.40 2.80 14.59
CA THR A 185 -18.31 2.64 15.55
C THR A 185 -18.26 1.23 16.12
N LYS A 186 -19.41 0.66 16.47
CA LYS A 186 -19.53 -0.70 17.02
C LYS A 186 -18.96 -1.75 16.08
N ASP A 187 -19.37 -1.73 14.81
CA ASP A 187 -18.96 -2.73 13.82
C ASP A 187 -17.50 -2.53 13.38
N ALA A 188 -17.07 -1.28 13.20
CA ALA A 188 -15.68 -0.96 12.87
C ALA A 188 -14.71 -1.41 13.99
N LEU A 189 -15.07 -1.18 15.25
CA LEU A 189 -14.27 -1.63 16.40
C LEU A 189 -14.21 -3.15 16.50
N LEU A 190 -15.28 -3.87 16.16
CA LEU A 190 -15.27 -5.33 16.14
C LEU A 190 -14.25 -5.85 15.11
N ALA A 191 -14.26 -5.31 13.89
CA ALA A 191 -13.29 -5.67 12.85
C ALA A 191 -11.85 -5.36 13.28
N LEU A 192 -11.61 -4.15 13.82
CA LEU A 192 -10.29 -3.73 14.31
C LEU A 192 -9.78 -4.63 15.44
N LYS A 193 -10.63 -4.96 16.43
CA LYS A 193 -10.26 -5.83 17.55
C LYS A 193 -9.90 -7.24 17.08
N LYS A 194 -10.63 -7.79 16.11
CA LYS A 194 -10.30 -9.08 15.51
C LYS A 194 -8.93 -9.03 14.82
N MET A 195 -8.65 -7.98 14.04
CA MET A 195 -7.35 -7.78 13.39
C MET A 195 -6.20 -7.73 14.42
N LEU A 196 -6.35 -6.96 15.51
CA LEU A 196 -5.32 -6.82 16.54
C LEU A 196 -5.14 -8.07 17.42
N ALA A 197 -6.13 -8.96 17.46
CA ALA A 197 -6.06 -10.21 18.23
C ALA A 197 -5.29 -11.32 17.51
N ILE A 198 -5.14 -11.22 16.19
CA ILE A 198 -4.37 -12.17 15.37
C ILE A 198 -2.89 -11.78 15.48
N LYS A 199 -2.04 -12.73 15.92
CA LYS A 199 -0.58 -12.57 16.02
C LYS A 199 0.12 -13.16 14.81
#